data_AF-A0AAE0XAD0-F1
#
_entry.id   AF-A0AAE0XAD0-F1
#
_cell.length_a   1.000
_cell.length_b   1.000
_cell.length_c   1.000
_cell.angle_alpha   90.00
_cell.angle_beta   90.00
_cell.angle_gamma   90.00
#
_symmetry.space_group_name_H-M   'P 1'
#
loop_
_entity.id
_entity.type
_entity.pdbx_description
1 polymer ?
#
loop_
_entity_poly.entity_id
_entity_poly.type
_entity_poly.pdbx_seq_one_letter_code
_entity_poly.pdbx_strand_id
1 'polypeptide(L)'
;MAHASSSASARRRHGTKASKATESTNTTNAPSRRRSSAYDADFERHMIDNNIYPEGYGPRDASGLTPESENIDETRVELLAPRASLSPSRFPESAFRDFKRKNYAIAESTVKRNVIPVITGNSNISNEGDLPFTNMKSIATDATVKPVPDFFDWAQPGDVDSRVREDLSELIIPTKHPTAPIVPNFYLEAKSTSGGVDVAMRQALHGRAVGARAMHSL
;
A
#
# COMPACT_ATOMS: atom_id res chain seq x y z
N MET A 1 24.65 41.81 78.50
CA MET A 1 25.80 41.27 79.26
C MET A 1 25.69 39.75 79.25
N ALA A 2 26.81 39.08 79.04
CA ALA A 2 26.95 37.70 78.57
C ALA A 2 26.64 36.59 79.59
N HIS A 3 26.72 35.34 79.08
CA HIS A 3 26.72 34.00 79.72
C HIS A 3 25.38 33.27 79.70
N ALA A 4 25.26 31.96 79.40
CA ALA A 4 26.19 30.95 78.89
C ALA A 4 25.37 29.76 78.31
N SER A 5 26.02 28.89 77.54
CA SER A 5 25.52 27.68 76.87
C SER A 5 24.80 26.64 77.75
N SER A 6 23.81 25.94 77.18
CA SER A 6 23.89 24.50 76.86
C SER A 6 22.56 23.91 76.34
N SER A 7 22.69 23.11 75.26
CA SER A 7 22.04 21.80 75.03
C SER A 7 21.27 21.62 73.71
N ALA A 8 21.88 20.80 72.85
CA ALA A 8 21.34 19.65 72.09
C ALA A 8 20.16 19.86 71.11
N SER A 9 20.06 19.25 69.93
CA SER A 9 20.82 18.24 69.19
C SER A 9 20.15 18.11 67.80
N ALA A 10 20.90 17.97 66.72
CA ALA A 10 20.37 17.35 65.50
C ALA A 10 21.49 16.72 64.66
N ARG A 11 21.46 15.39 64.65
CA ARG A 11 22.46 14.43 64.23
C ARG A 11 22.47 14.29 62.70
N ARG A 12 23.52 14.76 62.01
CA ARG A 12 23.76 14.45 60.58
C ARG A 12 24.40 13.06 60.46
N ARG A 13 23.65 12.09 59.93
CA ARG A 13 24.19 10.79 59.47
C ARG A 13 24.50 10.90 57.98
N HIS A 14 25.79 10.86 57.63
CA HIS A 14 26.24 10.67 56.25
C HIS A 14 26.41 9.16 56.04
N GLY A 15 25.44 8.54 55.35
CA GLY A 15 25.49 7.13 54.96
C GLY A 15 25.86 7.03 53.48
N THR A 16 27.06 6.51 53.22
CA THR A 16 27.52 6.06 51.91
C THR A 16 26.59 4.98 51.36
N LYS A 17 25.93 5.24 50.22
CA LYS A 17 25.20 4.22 49.47
C LYS A 17 26.05 3.77 48.29
N ALA A 18 26.46 2.50 48.35
CA ALA A 18 27.12 1.79 47.27
C ALA A 18 26.22 1.73 46.03
N SER A 19 26.75 2.15 44.90
CA SER A 19 26.12 2.03 43.59
C SER A 19 26.14 0.56 43.15
N LYS A 20 25.00 -0.13 43.21
CA LYS A 20 24.80 -1.36 42.44
C LYS A 20 24.61 -0.95 40.98
N ALA A 21 25.63 -1.18 40.16
CA ALA A 21 25.49 -1.11 38.72
C ALA A 21 24.50 -2.19 38.26
N THR A 22 23.30 -1.78 37.88
CA THR A 22 22.42 -2.60 37.04
C THR A 22 23.03 -2.61 35.64
N GLU A 23 23.50 -3.78 35.20
CA GLU A 23 23.79 -4.03 33.80
C GLU A 23 22.51 -3.80 32.99
N SER A 24 22.43 -2.66 32.33
CA SER A 24 21.48 -2.45 31.26
C SER A 24 21.88 -3.38 30.12
N THR A 25 21.10 -4.43 29.90
CA THR A 25 21.11 -5.16 28.63
C THR A 25 20.83 -4.15 27.53
N ASN A 26 21.89 -3.72 26.85
CA ASN A 26 21.78 -2.99 25.60
C ASN A 26 21.16 -3.94 24.58
N THR A 27 19.84 -3.94 24.48
CA THR A 27 19.18 -4.41 23.26
C THR A 27 19.64 -3.46 22.16
N THR A 28 20.61 -3.92 21.37
CA THR A 28 21.03 -3.27 20.14
C THR A 28 19.81 -3.27 19.22
N ASN A 29 18.98 -2.23 19.31
CA ASN A 29 18.01 -1.93 18.27
C ASN A 29 18.83 -1.61 17.03
N ALA A 30 19.06 -2.62 16.19
CA ALA A 30 19.59 -2.39 14.86
C ALA A 30 18.73 -1.29 14.22
N PRO A 31 19.33 -0.26 13.62
CA PRO A 31 18.55 0.79 12.99
C PRO A 31 17.64 0.13 11.96
N SER A 32 16.32 0.20 12.19
CA SER A 32 15.34 -0.27 11.23
C SER A 32 15.63 0.43 9.90
N ARG A 33 16.10 -0.31 8.91
CA ARG A 33 16.37 0.25 7.58
C ARG A 33 15.07 0.87 7.07
N ARG A 34 15.11 2.16 6.72
CA ARG A 34 13.95 2.86 6.15
C ARG A 34 13.48 2.08 4.92
N ARG A 35 12.20 1.71 4.89
CA ARG A 35 11.60 1.03 3.73
C ARG A 35 11.50 1.99 2.55
N SER A 36 11.75 1.50 1.34
CA SER A 36 11.65 2.24 0.09
C SER A 36 10.18 2.43 -0.33
N SER A 37 9.84 3.60 -0.81
CA SER A 37 8.50 3.98 -1.29
C SER A 37 8.51 4.25 -2.79
N ALA A 38 7.33 4.35 -3.41
CA ALA A 38 7.21 4.66 -4.83
C ALA A 38 7.85 6.02 -5.23
N TYR A 39 8.23 6.87 -4.27
CA TYR A 39 8.95 8.13 -4.49
C TYR A 39 10.48 7.96 -4.51
N ASP A 40 10.99 6.86 -3.96
CA ASP A 40 12.41 6.62 -3.81
C ASP A 40 13.01 6.01 -5.10
N ALA A 41 14.24 6.39 -5.43
CA ALA A 41 14.91 5.96 -6.66
C ALA A 41 15.27 4.47 -6.67
N ASP A 42 15.40 3.84 -5.50
CA ASP A 42 15.73 2.42 -5.37
C ASP A 42 14.51 1.49 -5.39
N PHE A 43 13.29 2.05 -5.43
CA PHE A 43 12.05 1.28 -5.34
C PHE A 43 11.92 0.23 -6.44
N GLU A 44 12.11 0.61 -7.71
CA GLU A 44 12.01 -0.32 -8.83
C GLU A 44 13.08 -1.41 -8.76
N ARG A 45 14.26 -1.10 -8.23
CA ARG A 45 15.31 -2.10 -8.02
C ARG A 45 14.83 -3.16 -7.03
N HIS A 46 14.25 -2.77 -5.90
CA HIS A 46 13.66 -3.72 -4.95
C HIS A 46 12.57 -4.58 -5.60
N MET A 47 11.74 -4.01 -6.47
CA MET A 47 10.71 -4.76 -7.18
C MET A 47 11.33 -5.79 -8.14
N ILE A 48 12.30 -5.37 -8.97
CA ILE A 48 13.00 -6.23 -9.94
C ILE A 48 13.74 -7.36 -9.23
N ASP A 49 14.44 -7.08 -8.13
CA ASP A 49 15.18 -8.07 -7.34
C ASP A 49 14.24 -9.11 -6.70
N ASN A 50 12.93 -8.83 -6.64
CA ASN A 50 11.88 -9.75 -6.20
C ASN A 50 11.00 -10.26 -7.37
N ASN A 51 11.50 -10.20 -8.61
CA ASN A 51 10.83 -10.66 -9.84
C ASN A 51 9.52 -9.94 -10.18
N ILE A 52 9.41 -8.66 -9.80
CA ILE A 52 8.29 -7.78 -10.15
C ILE A 52 8.82 -6.73 -11.13
N TYR A 53 8.48 -6.89 -12.40
CA TYR A 53 9.07 -6.10 -13.47
C TYR A 53 8.17 -4.92 -13.86
N PRO A 54 8.69 -3.68 -13.90
CA PRO A 54 7.93 -2.54 -14.42
C PRO A 54 7.68 -2.66 -15.93
N GLU A 55 6.66 -1.95 -16.41
CA GLU A 55 6.36 -1.88 -17.85
C GLU A 55 7.57 -1.38 -18.64
N GLY A 56 7.87 -2.05 -19.76
CA GLY A 56 9.04 -1.72 -20.58
C GLY A 56 10.40 -2.18 -20.01
N TYR A 57 10.42 -2.90 -18.87
CA TYR A 57 11.62 -3.61 -18.46
C TYR A 57 11.99 -4.67 -19.50
N GLY A 58 13.27 -4.72 -19.84
CA GLY A 58 13.87 -5.73 -20.72
C GLY A 58 15.31 -5.97 -20.28
N PRO A 59 15.68 -7.19 -19.85
CA PRO A 59 17.07 -7.53 -19.58
C PRO A 59 17.98 -7.23 -20.79
N ARG A 60 19.21 -6.79 -20.54
CA ARG A 60 20.15 -6.37 -21.61
C ARG A 60 20.82 -7.54 -22.36
N ASP A 61 20.64 -8.78 -21.93
CA ASP A 61 21.30 -9.95 -22.51
C ASP A 61 20.45 -10.65 -23.59
N ALA A 62 21.10 -11.44 -24.43
CA ALA A 62 20.57 -11.92 -25.72
C ALA A 62 19.43 -12.96 -25.62
N SER A 63 19.04 -13.39 -24.42
CA SER A 63 17.80 -14.14 -24.14
C SER A 63 16.71 -13.28 -23.49
N GLY A 64 17.00 -12.00 -23.26
CA GLY A 64 16.40 -11.09 -22.30
C GLY A 64 15.04 -10.49 -22.66
N LEU A 65 14.03 -11.35 -22.80
CA LEU A 65 12.65 -10.90 -22.66
C LEU A 65 12.24 -11.01 -21.20
N THR A 66 11.56 -9.98 -20.70
CA THR A 66 10.76 -10.13 -19.48
C THR A 66 9.83 -11.31 -19.69
N PRO A 67 9.78 -12.30 -18.77
CA PRO A 67 8.92 -13.46 -18.93
C PRO A 67 7.49 -13.02 -19.22
N GLU A 68 6.98 -13.40 -20.40
CA GLU A 68 5.59 -13.16 -20.75
C GLU A 68 4.71 -14.18 -20.00
N SER A 69 3.51 -13.76 -19.61
CA SER A 69 2.58 -14.69 -18.94
C SER A 69 2.16 -15.80 -19.89
N GLU A 70 2.12 -17.04 -19.42
CA GLU A 70 1.74 -18.21 -20.24
C GLU A 70 0.36 -18.08 -20.91
N ASN A 71 -0.55 -17.33 -20.29
CA ASN A 71 -1.92 -17.08 -20.75
C ASN A 71 -2.09 -15.77 -21.53
N ILE A 72 -1.02 -15.17 -22.05
CA ILE A 72 -1.11 -13.86 -22.71
C ILE A 72 -1.98 -13.88 -23.96
N ASP A 73 -1.93 -14.96 -24.74
CA ASP A 73 -2.70 -15.07 -25.98
C ASP A 73 -4.20 -15.23 -25.71
N GLU A 74 -4.56 -16.03 -24.71
CA GLU A 74 -5.94 -16.15 -24.23
C GLU A 74 -6.47 -14.80 -23.72
N THR A 75 -5.66 -14.09 -22.94
CA THR A 75 -6.00 -12.76 -22.43
C THR A 75 -6.24 -11.77 -23.58
N ARG A 76 -5.40 -11.79 -24.62
CA ARG A 76 -5.58 -10.95 -25.82
C ARG A 76 -6.89 -11.26 -26.53
N VAL A 77 -7.25 -12.54 -26.68
CA VAL A 77 -8.52 -12.96 -27.29
C VAL A 77 -9.71 -12.46 -26.47
N GLU A 78 -9.68 -12.61 -25.15
CA GLU A 78 -10.76 -12.13 -24.26
C GLU A 78 -10.89 -10.60 -24.24
N LEU A 79 -9.79 -9.86 -24.38
CA LEU A 79 -9.80 -8.41 -24.46
C LEU A 79 -10.39 -7.89 -25.78
N LEU A 80 -10.32 -8.67 -26.86
CA LEU A 80 -10.95 -8.35 -28.14
C LEU A 80 -12.44 -8.65 -28.18
N ALA A 81 -12.97 -9.42 -27.23
CA ALA A 81 -14.40 -9.71 -27.15
C ALA A 81 -15.20 -8.40 -26.95
N PRO A 82 -16.31 -8.18 -27.67
CA PRO A 82 -17.16 -7.02 -27.47
C PRO A 82 -17.66 -6.93 -26.03
N ARG A 83 -17.45 -5.79 -25.39
CA ARG A 83 -17.96 -5.48 -24.05
C ARG A 83 -18.93 -4.32 -24.12
N ALA A 84 -19.83 -4.22 -23.15
CA ALA A 84 -20.74 -3.09 -23.06
C ALA A 84 -19.92 -1.79 -22.98
N SER A 85 -19.98 -0.98 -24.03
CA SER A 85 -19.31 0.31 -24.06
C SER A 85 -20.23 1.40 -23.52
N LEU A 86 -19.63 2.50 -23.07
CA LEU A 86 -20.38 3.71 -22.75
C LEU A 86 -21.04 4.22 -24.03
N SER A 87 -22.35 4.02 -24.14
CA SER A 87 -23.14 4.56 -25.24
C SER A 87 -23.50 6.02 -24.96
N PRO A 88 -23.63 6.88 -25.99
CA PRO A 88 -24.07 8.26 -25.81
C PRO A 88 -25.41 8.43 -25.08
N SER A 89 -26.25 7.38 -25.09
CA SER A 89 -27.52 7.35 -24.34
C SER A 89 -27.32 7.17 -22.83
N ARG A 90 -26.26 6.47 -22.40
CA ARG A 90 -25.92 6.24 -20.99
C ARG A 90 -24.86 7.20 -20.46
N PHE A 91 -24.00 7.71 -21.34
CA PHE A 91 -22.94 8.64 -21.01
C PHE A 91 -22.86 9.71 -22.11
N PRO A 92 -23.65 10.80 -21.97
CA PRO A 92 -23.71 11.82 -23.00
C PRO A 92 -22.39 12.58 -23.12
N GLU A 93 -22.16 13.22 -24.27
CA GLU A 93 -20.97 14.04 -24.53
C GLU A 93 -20.77 15.15 -23.47
N SER A 94 -21.85 15.69 -22.91
CA SER A 94 -21.77 16.64 -21.80
C SER A 94 -21.14 16.05 -20.54
N ALA A 95 -21.45 14.79 -20.21
CA ALA A 95 -20.84 14.08 -19.10
C ALA A 95 -19.36 13.78 -19.36
N PHE A 96 -18.99 13.43 -20.60
CA PHE A 96 -17.59 13.26 -20.98
C PHE A 96 -16.77 14.55 -20.87
N ARG A 97 -17.34 15.68 -21.31
CA ARG A 97 -16.70 17.00 -21.14
C ARG A 97 -16.54 17.38 -19.68
N ASP A 98 -17.54 17.07 -18.85
CA ASP A 98 -17.45 17.29 -17.41
C ASP A 98 -16.38 16.42 -16.75
N PHE A 99 -16.30 15.14 -17.11
CA PHE A 99 -15.24 14.24 -16.70
C PHE A 99 -13.86 14.79 -17.05
N LYS A 100 -13.64 15.22 -18.29
CA LYS A 100 -12.36 15.85 -18.70
C LYS A 100 -12.04 17.05 -17.82
N ARG A 101 -12.99 17.95 -17.58
CA ARG A 101 -12.79 19.14 -16.72
C ARG A 101 -12.37 18.75 -15.31
N LYS A 102 -13.03 17.77 -14.71
CA LYS A 102 -12.71 17.22 -13.37
C LYS A 102 -11.33 16.58 -13.32
N ASN A 103 -10.92 15.91 -14.40
CA ASN A 103 -9.61 15.29 -14.53
C ASN A 103 -8.45 16.31 -14.58
N TYR A 104 -8.71 17.56 -14.97
CA TYR A 104 -7.72 18.65 -14.98
C TYR A 104 -7.56 19.36 -13.62
N ALA A 105 -8.11 18.82 -12.52
CA ALA A 105 -7.96 19.42 -11.21
C ALA A 105 -6.50 19.39 -10.72
N ILE A 106 -6.09 20.44 -10.00
CA ILE A 106 -4.71 20.59 -9.50
C ILE A 106 -4.43 19.64 -8.33
N ALA A 107 -5.38 19.51 -7.39
CA ALA A 107 -5.23 18.67 -6.22
C ALA A 107 -5.58 17.21 -6.53
N GLU A 108 -4.68 16.28 -6.21
CA GLU A 108 -4.90 14.83 -6.40
C GLU A 108 -6.18 14.35 -5.70
N SER A 109 -6.44 14.80 -4.46
CA SER A 109 -7.68 14.46 -3.73
C SER A 109 -8.95 14.89 -4.46
N THR A 110 -8.91 16.02 -5.18
CA THR A 110 -10.02 16.49 -6.01
C THR A 110 -10.18 15.65 -7.26
N VAL A 111 -9.08 15.20 -7.88
CA VAL A 111 -9.13 14.24 -8.99
C VAL A 111 -9.76 12.94 -8.50
N LYS A 112 -9.24 12.34 -7.43
CA LYS A 112 -9.75 11.09 -6.84
C LYS A 112 -11.25 11.14 -6.57
N ARG A 113 -11.70 12.16 -5.82
CA ARG A 113 -13.11 12.34 -5.44
C ARG A 113 -14.05 12.46 -6.65
N ASN A 114 -13.60 13.04 -7.75
CA ASN A 114 -14.47 13.38 -8.88
C ASN A 114 -14.34 12.44 -10.09
N VAL A 115 -13.20 11.78 -10.24
CA VAL A 115 -12.86 10.95 -11.41
C VAL A 115 -13.13 9.48 -11.10
N ILE A 116 -12.72 8.97 -9.94
CA ILE A 116 -12.87 7.56 -9.57
C ILE A 116 -14.34 7.12 -9.64
N PRO A 117 -15.32 7.86 -9.07
CA PRO A 117 -16.73 7.46 -9.16
C PRO A 117 -17.28 7.40 -10.60
N VAL A 118 -16.70 8.17 -11.53
CA VAL A 118 -17.10 8.11 -12.95
C VAL A 118 -16.57 6.85 -13.60
N ILE A 119 -15.35 6.42 -13.25
CA ILE A 119 -14.72 5.19 -13.77
C ILE A 119 -15.44 3.96 -13.22
N THR A 120 -15.72 3.94 -11.92
CA THR A 120 -16.32 2.78 -11.24
C THR A 120 -17.82 2.69 -11.43
N GLY A 121 -18.46 3.82 -11.78
CA GLY A 121 -19.89 3.91 -12.04
C GLY A 121 -20.72 3.55 -10.80
N ASN A 122 -21.98 3.17 -11.03
CA ASN A 122 -22.92 2.79 -9.96
C ASN A 122 -22.83 1.31 -9.61
N SER A 123 -21.60 0.79 -9.50
CA SER A 123 -21.35 -0.60 -9.14
C SER A 123 -21.70 -0.86 -7.67
N ASN A 124 -22.19 -2.08 -7.38
CA ASN A 124 -22.39 -2.58 -6.02
C ASN A 124 -21.22 -3.45 -5.53
N ILE A 125 -20.12 -3.50 -6.29
CA ILE A 125 -18.89 -4.21 -5.89
C ILE A 125 -18.32 -3.53 -4.64
N SER A 126 -17.92 -4.33 -3.66
CA SER A 126 -17.32 -3.83 -2.42
C SER A 126 -16.00 -3.14 -2.74
N ASN A 127 -15.85 -1.87 -2.32
CA ASN A 127 -14.67 -1.07 -2.65
C ASN A 127 -14.26 -0.14 -1.51
N GLU A 128 -12.97 0.21 -1.47
CA GLU A 128 -12.38 1.17 -0.56
C GLU A 128 -11.21 1.88 -1.26
N GLY A 129 -10.65 2.91 -0.63
CA GLY A 129 -9.46 3.62 -1.12
C GLY A 129 -8.69 4.25 0.01
N ASP A 130 -7.43 4.61 -0.24
CA ASP A 130 -6.56 5.27 0.73
C ASP A 130 -6.32 4.45 2.03
N LEU A 131 -6.49 3.13 1.97
CA LEU A 131 -6.25 2.22 3.09
C LEU A 131 -4.94 1.43 2.89
N PRO A 132 -3.97 1.52 3.82
CA PRO A 132 -2.73 0.76 3.73
C PRO A 132 -2.94 -0.73 3.91
N PHE A 133 -2.30 -1.54 3.07
CA PHE A 133 -2.40 -3.00 3.10
C PHE A 133 -1.54 -3.60 4.22
N THR A 134 -1.95 -3.34 5.45
CA THR A 134 -1.21 -3.67 6.67
C THR A 134 -1.21 -5.15 7.03
N ASN A 135 -2.18 -5.93 6.54
CA ASN A 135 -2.30 -7.34 6.87
C ASN A 135 -1.53 -8.25 5.90
N MET A 136 -1.30 -7.80 4.67
CA MET A 136 -0.69 -8.64 3.64
C MET A 136 0.81 -8.82 3.85
N LYS A 137 1.31 -10.03 3.58
CA LYS A 137 2.76 -10.30 3.50
C LYS A 137 3.42 -9.34 2.52
N SER A 138 4.65 -8.93 2.77
CA SER A 138 5.37 -8.13 1.77
C SER A 138 5.59 -8.92 0.49
N ILE A 139 5.53 -8.25 -0.66
CA ILE A 139 5.92 -8.83 -1.94
C ILE A 139 7.41 -8.60 -2.27
N ALA A 140 8.02 -7.60 -1.65
CA ALA A 140 9.45 -7.28 -1.78
C ALA A 140 10.22 -7.44 -0.46
N THR A 141 10.02 -8.54 0.27
CA THR A 141 10.79 -8.91 1.48
C THR A 141 10.92 -7.78 2.54
N ASP A 142 9.83 -7.06 2.79
CA ASP A 142 9.73 -5.88 3.67
C ASP A 142 10.72 -4.74 3.36
N ALA A 143 11.34 -4.76 2.18
CA ALA A 143 12.21 -3.70 1.68
C ALA A 143 11.41 -2.45 1.26
N THR A 144 10.13 -2.63 0.92
CA THR A 144 9.22 -1.56 0.48
C THR A 144 8.12 -1.27 1.50
N VAL A 145 7.63 -0.03 1.51
CA VAL A 145 6.45 0.35 2.30
C VAL A 145 5.21 -0.42 1.83
N LYS A 146 4.21 -0.63 2.68
CA LYS A 146 2.97 -1.28 2.24
C LYS A 146 2.27 -0.42 1.18
N PRO A 147 1.66 -1.00 0.15
CA PRO A 147 0.90 -0.23 -0.83
C PRO A 147 -0.32 0.41 -0.16
N VAL A 148 -0.69 1.57 -0.70
CA VAL A 148 -1.85 2.36 -0.29
C VAL A 148 -2.56 2.79 -1.57
N PRO A 149 -3.39 1.93 -2.18
CA PRO A 149 -4.06 2.27 -3.42
C PRO A 149 -5.09 3.38 -3.23
N ASP A 150 -5.18 4.29 -4.19
CA ASP A 150 -6.22 5.33 -4.20
C ASP A 150 -7.64 4.72 -4.30
N PHE A 151 -7.76 3.54 -4.92
CA PHE A 151 -8.98 2.74 -4.95
C PHE A 151 -8.64 1.26 -5.19
N PHE A 152 -9.40 0.37 -4.56
CA PHE A 152 -9.43 -1.05 -4.83
C PHE A 152 -10.84 -1.61 -4.58
N ASP A 153 -11.20 -2.66 -5.30
CA ASP A 153 -12.47 -3.35 -5.12
C ASP A 153 -12.30 -4.86 -5.11
N TRP A 154 -13.33 -5.57 -4.64
CA TRP A 154 -13.70 -6.96 -4.95
C TRP A 154 -14.85 -7.46 -4.04
N ALA A 155 -14.57 -8.43 -3.16
CA ALA A 155 -15.56 -9.19 -2.40
C ALA A 155 -15.70 -8.68 -0.98
N GLN A 156 -16.90 -8.79 -0.40
CA GLN A 156 -17.05 -8.61 1.03
C GLN A 156 -16.49 -9.81 1.78
N PRO A 157 -16.02 -9.66 3.02
CA PRO A 157 -15.55 -10.78 3.83
C PRO A 157 -16.57 -11.92 3.95
N GLY A 158 -17.86 -11.62 3.94
CA GLY A 158 -18.93 -12.62 4.01
C GLY A 158 -19.09 -13.48 2.75
N ASP A 159 -18.58 -13.02 1.61
CA ASP A 159 -18.72 -13.71 0.32
C ASP A 159 -17.65 -14.81 0.13
N VAL A 160 -16.62 -14.84 0.98
CA VAL A 160 -15.52 -15.80 0.93
C VAL A 160 -15.63 -16.79 2.09
N ASP A 161 -15.50 -18.07 1.77
CA ASP A 161 -15.53 -19.17 2.75
C ASP A 161 -14.57 -18.89 3.92
N SER A 162 -15.02 -19.19 5.14
CA SER A 162 -14.27 -18.86 6.34
C SER A 162 -12.90 -19.55 6.39
N ARG A 163 -12.79 -20.79 5.88
CA ARG A 163 -11.52 -21.51 5.83
C ARG A 163 -10.55 -20.85 4.88
N VAL A 164 -11.02 -20.43 3.70
CA VAL A 164 -10.19 -19.69 2.73
C VAL A 164 -9.69 -18.38 3.33
N ARG A 165 -10.55 -17.64 4.05
CA ARG A 165 -10.15 -16.41 4.75
C ARG A 165 -9.13 -16.64 5.85
N GLU A 166 -9.23 -17.74 6.58
CA GLU A 166 -8.30 -18.10 7.65
C GLU A 166 -6.95 -18.53 7.07
N ASP A 167 -6.96 -19.48 6.13
CA ASP A 167 -5.76 -20.08 5.53
C ASP A 167 -4.96 -19.07 4.69
N LEU A 168 -5.65 -18.17 3.97
CA LEU A 168 -5.03 -17.18 3.08
C LEU A 168 -5.06 -15.76 3.64
N SER A 169 -5.33 -15.57 4.94
CA SER A 169 -5.52 -14.25 5.56
C SER A 169 -4.47 -13.22 5.15
N GLU A 170 -3.19 -13.56 5.26
CA GLU A 170 -2.09 -12.64 4.95
C GLU A 170 -1.79 -12.50 3.43
N LEU A 171 -2.56 -13.16 2.58
CA LEU A 171 -2.43 -13.14 1.11
C LEU A 171 -3.62 -12.49 0.43
N ILE A 172 -4.82 -12.60 0.98
CA ILE A 172 -6.05 -12.08 0.35
C ILE A 172 -6.75 -10.98 1.15
N ILE A 173 -6.46 -10.81 2.44
CA ILE A 173 -7.09 -9.78 3.27
C ILE A 173 -6.16 -8.56 3.34
N PRO A 174 -6.51 -7.41 2.74
CA PRO A 174 -5.60 -6.26 2.64
C PRO A 174 -5.32 -5.60 3.98
N THR A 175 -6.38 -5.42 4.78
CA THR A 175 -6.34 -4.67 6.03
C THR A 175 -7.05 -5.44 7.14
N LYS A 176 -6.83 -5.06 8.40
CA LYS A 176 -7.58 -5.61 9.55
C LYS A 176 -8.93 -4.93 9.77
N HIS A 177 -9.35 -4.02 8.89
CA HIS A 177 -10.67 -3.40 9.00
C HIS A 177 -11.76 -4.44 8.67
N PRO A 178 -12.74 -4.64 9.56
CA PRO A 178 -13.66 -5.79 9.48
C PRO A 178 -14.62 -5.74 8.28
N THR A 179 -14.82 -4.56 7.69
CA THR A 179 -15.74 -4.34 6.57
C THR A 179 -15.02 -4.00 5.26
N ALA A 180 -13.69 -3.91 5.27
CA ALA A 180 -12.95 -3.60 4.06
C ALA A 180 -13.05 -4.77 3.05
N PRO A 181 -13.05 -4.49 1.73
CA PRO A 181 -13.02 -5.52 0.71
C PRO A 181 -11.80 -6.43 0.86
N ILE A 182 -11.98 -7.70 0.51
CA ILE A 182 -10.92 -8.71 0.46
C ILE A 182 -10.76 -9.26 -0.96
N VAL A 183 -9.65 -9.94 -1.20
CA VAL A 183 -9.24 -10.46 -2.51
C VAL A 183 -9.20 -9.33 -3.56
N PRO A 184 -8.46 -8.24 -3.32
CA PRO A 184 -8.45 -7.14 -4.28
C PRO A 184 -7.89 -7.61 -5.63
N ASN A 185 -8.63 -7.37 -6.72
CA ASN A 185 -8.25 -7.73 -8.09
C ASN A 185 -8.29 -6.51 -9.04
N PHE A 186 -8.92 -5.42 -8.63
CA PHE A 186 -8.87 -4.15 -9.33
C PHE A 186 -8.24 -3.08 -8.44
N TYR A 187 -7.38 -2.25 -9.06
CA TYR A 187 -6.67 -1.17 -8.40
C TYR A 187 -6.62 0.03 -9.31
N LEU A 188 -6.66 1.21 -8.71
CA LEU A 188 -6.50 2.46 -9.42
C LEU A 188 -5.62 3.40 -8.60
N GLU A 189 -4.67 4.03 -9.29
CA GLU A 189 -3.85 5.12 -8.77
C GLU A 189 -4.14 6.34 -9.65
N ALA A 190 -4.53 7.45 -9.02
CA ALA A 190 -4.91 8.66 -9.72
C ALA A 190 -3.97 9.80 -9.35
N LYS A 191 -3.44 10.46 -10.37
CA LYS A 191 -2.61 11.65 -10.21
C LYS A 191 -3.27 12.87 -10.83
N SER A 192 -2.94 14.03 -10.29
CA SER A 192 -3.22 15.30 -10.95
C SER A 192 -2.24 15.52 -12.10
N THR A 193 -2.49 16.56 -12.89
CA THR A 193 -1.60 16.93 -14.01
C THR A 193 -0.19 17.30 -13.56
N SER A 194 -0.02 17.71 -12.30
CA SER A 194 1.28 17.98 -11.68
C SER A 194 1.84 16.79 -10.91
N GLY A 195 1.10 15.69 -10.78
CA GLY A 195 1.55 14.48 -10.12
C GLY A 195 2.57 13.72 -10.98
N GLY A 196 3.52 13.05 -10.32
CA GLY A 196 4.53 12.24 -11.01
C GLY A 196 3.89 11.01 -11.63
N VAL A 197 3.86 10.95 -12.97
CA VAL A 197 3.37 9.78 -13.73
C VAL A 197 4.21 8.53 -13.39
N ASP A 198 5.52 8.70 -13.24
CA ASP A 198 6.45 7.68 -12.82
C ASP A 198 6.16 7.14 -11.41
N VAL A 199 5.76 8.02 -10.48
CA VAL A 199 5.31 7.61 -9.14
C VAL A 199 4.01 6.83 -9.25
N ALA A 200 3.05 7.28 -10.06
CA ALA A 200 1.79 6.57 -10.30
C ALA A 200 2.03 5.15 -10.82
N MET A 201 2.92 5.00 -11.80
CA MET A 201 3.29 3.71 -12.37
C MET A 201 3.94 2.80 -11.32
N ARG A 202 4.82 3.33 -10.47
CA ARG A 202 5.43 2.58 -9.35
C ARG A 202 4.40 2.14 -8.31
N GLN A 203 3.45 2.99 -7.95
CA GLN A 203 2.35 2.65 -7.05
C GLN A 203 1.44 1.57 -7.66
N ALA A 204 1.07 1.74 -8.94
CA ALA A 204 0.23 0.78 -9.66
C ALA A 204 0.93 -0.57 -9.81
N LEU A 205 2.24 -0.60 -10.11
CA LEU A 205 3.05 -1.82 -10.12
C LEU A 205 2.95 -2.54 -8.78
N HIS A 206 3.07 -1.81 -7.67
CA HIS A 206 3.00 -2.38 -6.34
C HIS A 206 1.62 -2.98 -6.03
N GLY A 207 0.55 -2.20 -6.21
CA GLY A 207 -0.81 -2.66 -5.98
C GLY A 207 -1.16 -3.89 -6.82
N ARG A 208 -0.85 -3.83 -8.13
CA ARG A 208 -1.12 -4.93 -9.07
C ARG A 208 -0.33 -6.18 -8.74
N ALA A 209 0.95 -6.07 -8.34
CA ALA A 209 1.73 -7.23 -7.97
C ALA A 209 1.15 -7.93 -6.72
N VAL A 210 0.70 -7.14 -5.74
CA VAL A 210 0.02 -7.67 -4.55
C VAL A 210 -1.29 -8.39 -4.92
N GLY A 211 -2.10 -7.81 -5.81
CA GLY A 211 -3.32 -8.43 -6.30
C GLY A 211 -3.10 -9.68 -7.12
N ALA A 212 -2.13 -9.66 -8.03
CA ALA A 212 -1.76 -10.83 -8.81
C ALA A 212 -1.38 -12.01 -7.91
N ARG A 213 -0.62 -11.76 -6.82
CA ARG A 213 -0.31 -12.80 -5.84
C ARG A 213 -1.54 -13.25 -5.06
N ALA A 214 -2.44 -12.35 -4.70
CA ALA A 214 -3.70 -12.70 -4.03
C ALA A 214 -4.53 -13.64 -4.92
N MET A 215 -4.71 -13.29 -6.20
CA MET A 215 -5.43 -14.09 -7.18
C MET A 215 -4.75 -15.44 -7.45
N HIS A 216 -3.43 -15.47 -7.51
CA HIS A 216 -2.68 -16.72 -7.68
C HIS A 216 -2.77 -17.68 -6.47
N SER A 217 -3.09 -17.16 -5.29
CA SER A 217 -3.20 -17.97 -4.07
C SER A 217 -4.57 -18.61 -3.89
N LEU A 218 -5.56 -18.23 -4.71
CA LEU A 218 -6.92 -18.75 -4.73
C LEU A 218 -7.08 -19.90 -5.72
#